data_AF-A0A9D5S2S3-F1
#
_entry.id   AF-A0A9D5S2S3-F1
#
_cell.length_a   1.000
_cell.length_b   1.000
_cell.length_c   1.000
_cell.angle_alpha   90.00
_cell.angle_beta   90.00
_cell.angle_gamma   90.00
#
_symmetry.space_group_name_H-M   'P 1'
#
loop_
_entity.id
_entity.type
_entity.pdbx_description
1 polymer ?
#
loop_
_entity_poly.entity_id
_entity_poly.type
_entity_poly.pdbx_seq_one_letter_code
_entity_poly.pdbx_strand_id
1 'polypeptide(L)'
;MTREQYKQSVKDIMIHKNPYGVYHQQNFNTYQAYDEMTPINSDIINNMPNASIVLSEQVYEMLLAVQEATISTNQEFPFFLYGKETGNNQIEFTEFMSASNNRQNAAASFNQTMLNNLQSRINGNLNNGLVVCHGHSHPPIGNFHQNFSLGDFTSYMEMNQENSVFKNKQVELTSCLVTSTGDINFVFYDNANQNFYRFTNVFVKDANNNYTPVNCYGMNQSEQLSNGGITR
;
A
#
# COMPACT_ATOMS: atom_id res chain seq x y z
N MET A 1 -15.12 2.17 15.96
CA MET A 1 -14.12 2.00 17.05
C MET A 1 -13.39 3.32 17.23
N THR A 2 -12.68 3.54 18.34
CA THR A 2 -11.76 4.68 18.45
C THR A 2 -10.45 4.37 17.73
N ARG A 3 -9.68 5.42 17.39
CA ARG A 3 -8.33 5.26 16.79
C ARG A 3 -7.41 4.36 17.62
N GLU A 4 -7.42 4.54 18.94
CA GLU A 4 -6.66 3.70 19.87
C GLU A 4 -7.09 2.23 19.86
N GLN A 5 -8.39 1.96 19.71
CA GLN A 5 -8.91 0.60 19.57
C GLN A 5 -8.45 -0.05 18.25
N TYR A 6 -8.41 0.72 17.15
CA TYR A 6 -7.84 0.24 15.89
C TYR A 6 -6.34 -0.05 16.02
N LYS A 7 -5.59 0.87 16.62
CA LYS A 7 -4.14 0.71 16.83
C LYS A 7 -3.84 -0.53 17.66
N GLN A 8 -4.60 -0.76 18.73
CA GLN A 8 -4.46 -1.97 19.55
C GLN A 8 -4.83 -3.22 18.75
N SER A 9 -5.90 -3.19 17.95
CA SER A 9 -6.30 -4.33 17.11
C SER A 9 -5.23 -4.70 16.09
N VAL A 10 -4.57 -3.71 15.47
CA VAL A 10 -3.43 -3.95 14.57
C VAL A 10 -2.28 -4.61 15.33
N LYS A 11 -1.90 -4.09 16.51
CA LYS A 11 -0.86 -4.71 17.34
C LYS A 11 -1.21 -6.16 17.68
N ASP A 12 -2.43 -6.42 18.11
CA ASP A 12 -2.90 -7.76 18.50
C ASP A 12 -2.85 -8.72 17.32
N ILE A 13 -3.25 -8.29 16.12
CA ILE A 13 -3.15 -9.11 14.90
C ILE A 13 -1.69 -9.43 14.59
N MET A 14 -0.81 -8.44 14.61
CA MET A 14 0.60 -8.61 14.31
C MET A 14 1.31 -9.50 15.35
N ILE A 15 0.90 -9.46 16.62
CA ILE A 15 1.48 -10.28 17.69
C ILE A 15 0.88 -11.69 17.71
N HIS A 16 -0.42 -11.86 17.48
CA HIS A 16 -1.10 -13.14 17.77
C HIS A 16 -1.52 -13.93 16.54
N LYS A 17 -1.60 -13.31 15.36
CA LYS A 17 -2.04 -13.96 14.10
C LYS A 17 -0.95 -14.07 13.05
N ASN A 18 0.28 -13.79 13.46
CA ASN A 18 1.45 -13.83 12.60
C ASN A 18 2.47 -14.83 13.19
N PRO A 19 3.12 -15.68 12.37
CA PRO A 19 4.14 -16.62 12.84
C PRO A 19 5.32 -15.95 13.55
N TYR A 20 5.49 -14.63 13.37
CA TYR A 20 6.56 -13.82 13.97
C TYR A 20 6.09 -12.96 15.15
N GLY A 21 5.01 -13.37 15.82
CA GLY A 21 4.37 -12.61 16.90
C GLY A 21 5.30 -12.07 17.99
N VAL A 22 6.26 -12.88 18.44
CA VAL A 22 7.26 -12.50 19.46
C VAL A 22 8.12 -11.33 18.98
N TYR A 23 8.52 -11.33 17.71
CA TYR A 23 9.31 -10.25 17.12
C TYR A 23 8.50 -8.96 17.01
N HIS A 24 7.24 -9.05 16.60
CA HIS A 24 6.34 -7.88 16.57
C HIS A 24 6.16 -7.28 17.96
N GLN A 25 5.98 -8.11 18.98
CA GLN A 25 5.88 -7.63 20.37
C GLN A 25 7.15 -6.91 20.83
N GLN A 26 8.32 -7.48 20.55
CA GLN A 26 9.61 -6.84 20.85
C GLN A 26 9.75 -5.51 20.11
N ASN A 27 9.43 -5.47 18.81
CA ASN A 27 9.49 -4.26 17.99
C ASN A 27 8.60 -3.15 18.56
N PHE A 28 7.34 -3.45 18.91
CA PHE A 28 6.44 -2.46 19.52
C PHE A 28 6.90 -1.98 20.90
N ASN A 29 7.53 -2.84 21.70
CA ASN A 29 8.09 -2.44 22.98
C ASN A 29 9.34 -1.54 22.81
N THR A 30 10.24 -1.90 21.88
CA THR A 30 11.46 -1.13 21.60
C THR A 30 11.15 0.26 21.03
N TYR A 31 10.18 0.35 20.14
CA TYR A 31 9.85 1.58 19.43
C TYR A 31 8.58 2.27 19.95
N GLN A 32 8.09 1.92 21.15
CA GLN A 32 6.85 2.45 21.71
C GLN A 32 6.76 3.99 21.67
N ALA A 33 7.88 4.68 21.88
CA ALA A 33 7.96 6.14 21.86
C ALA A 33 7.63 6.76 20.48
N TYR A 34 7.75 6.00 19.39
CA TYR A 34 7.37 6.43 18.04
C TYR A 34 5.87 6.29 17.77
N ASP A 35 5.13 5.56 18.61
CA ASP A 35 3.69 5.33 18.49
C ASP A 35 3.26 4.94 17.06
N GLU A 36 2.41 5.72 16.39
CA GLU A 36 1.97 5.45 15.00
C GLU A 36 3.12 5.45 13.99
N MET A 37 4.23 6.14 14.27
CA MET A 37 5.43 6.15 13.42
C MET A 37 6.30 4.90 13.59
N THR A 38 5.90 3.96 14.46
CA THR A 38 6.64 2.71 14.65
C THR A 38 6.69 1.92 13.33
N PRO A 39 7.87 1.63 12.78
CA PRO A 39 7.97 0.89 11.53
C PRO A 39 7.49 -0.55 11.71
N ILE A 40 6.79 -1.05 10.70
CA ILE A 40 6.43 -2.47 10.57
C ILE A 40 7.49 -3.15 9.71
N ASN A 41 8.15 -4.16 10.28
CA ASN A 41 9.06 -4.98 9.49
C ASN A 41 8.24 -5.81 8.48
N SER A 42 8.48 -5.57 7.19
CA SER A 42 7.75 -6.21 6.11
C SER A 42 8.04 -7.69 5.96
N ASP A 43 9.25 -8.13 6.29
CA ASP A 43 9.70 -9.52 6.12
C ASP A 43 8.88 -10.52 6.94
N ILE A 44 8.22 -9.98 7.95
CA ILE A 44 7.42 -10.71 8.91
C ILE A 44 5.92 -10.40 8.78
N ILE A 45 5.47 -9.92 7.62
CA ILE A 45 4.05 -9.90 7.23
C ILE A 45 3.75 -11.17 6.42
N ASN A 46 2.60 -11.80 6.66
CA ASN A 46 2.18 -12.97 5.89
C ASN A 46 2.07 -12.64 4.40
N ASN A 47 2.52 -13.55 3.54
CA ASN A 47 2.36 -13.38 2.09
C ASN A 47 0.93 -13.75 1.68
N MET A 48 0.35 -12.99 0.77
CA MET A 48 -0.91 -13.36 0.14
C MET A 48 -0.67 -14.58 -0.78
N PRO A 49 -1.35 -15.72 -0.57
CA PRO A 49 -1.04 -16.96 -1.29
C PRO A 49 -1.45 -16.89 -2.76
N ASN A 50 -0.51 -17.18 -3.66
CA ASN A 50 -0.72 -17.20 -5.12
C ASN A 50 -1.38 -15.93 -5.67
N ALA A 51 -1.08 -14.78 -5.08
CA ALA A 51 -1.66 -13.51 -5.50
C ALA A 51 -0.66 -12.63 -6.26
N SER A 52 -1.18 -11.78 -7.14
CA SER A 52 -0.39 -10.83 -7.91
C SER A 52 -1.10 -9.49 -8.09
N ILE A 53 -0.30 -8.42 -8.10
CA ILE A 53 -0.71 -7.10 -8.57
C ILE A 53 -0.12 -6.88 -9.95
N VAL A 54 -0.93 -6.42 -10.89
CA VAL A 54 -0.52 -6.00 -12.22
C VAL A 54 -0.81 -4.51 -12.36
N LEU A 55 0.19 -3.75 -12.77
CA LEU A 55 0.10 -2.33 -13.05
C LEU A 55 0.11 -2.14 -14.58
N SER A 56 -0.77 -1.29 -15.11
CA SER A 56 -0.55 -0.77 -16.46
C SER A 56 0.73 0.05 -16.50
N GLU A 57 1.35 0.18 -17.68
CA GLU A 57 2.51 1.07 -17.90
C GLU A 57 2.24 2.48 -17.38
N GLN A 58 1.06 3.03 -17.70
CA GLN A 58 0.68 4.36 -17.23
C GLN A 58 0.62 4.46 -15.70
N VAL A 59 0.03 3.47 -15.01
CA VAL A 59 -0.01 3.48 -13.54
C VAL A 59 1.39 3.38 -12.95
N TYR A 60 2.24 2.52 -13.53
CA TYR A 60 3.61 2.35 -13.07
C TYR A 60 4.44 3.64 -13.24
N GLU A 61 4.37 4.29 -14.40
CA GLU A 61 5.04 5.58 -14.65
C GLU A 61 4.60 6.66 -13.66
N MET A 62 3.29 6.72 -13.34
CA MET A 62 2.78 7.67 -12.35
C MET A 62 3.30 7.38 -10.93
N LEU A 63 3.49 6.11 -10.57
CA LEU A 63 4.06 5.74 -9.27
C LEU A 63 5.56 6.07 -9.19
N LEU A 64 6.30 5.94 -10.31
CA LEU A 64 7.69 6.42 -10.39
C LEU A 64 7.76 7.95 -10.26
N ALA A 65 6.85 8.68 -10.90
CA ALA A 65 6.77 10.13 -10.74
C ALA A 65 6.44 10.55 -9.30
N VAL A 66 5.59 9.77 -8.59
CA VAL A 66 5.33 9.95 -7.16
C VAL A 66 6.61 9.77 -6.34
N GLN A 67 7.41 8.74 -6.62
CA GLN A 67 8.70 8.53 -5.96
C GLN A 67 9.64 9.71 -6.16
N GLU A 68 9.83 10.15 -7.42
CA GLU A 68 10.70 11.29 -7.75
C GLU A 68 10.26 12.56 -7.02
N ALA A 69 8.94 12.85 -7.03
CA ALA A 69 8.38 13.98 -6.31
C ALA A 69 8.67 13.88 -4.80
N THR A 70 8.46 12.71 -4.21
CA THR A 70 8.72 12.41 -2.79
C THR A 70 10.16 12.70 -2.40
N ILE A 71 11.12 12.24 -3.22
CA ILE A 71 12.55 12.49 -3.00
C ILE A 71 12.87 13.98 -3.14
N SER A 72 12.33 14.64 -4.16
CA SER A 72 12.65 16.04 -4.47
C SER A 72 12.11 17.03 -3.43
N THR A 73 10.94 16.76 -2.84
CA THR A 73 10.30 17.65 -1.87
C THR A 73 10.48 17.20 -0.43
N ASN A 74 10.92 15.96 -0.21
CA ASN A 74 10.98 15.30 1.10
C ASN A 74 9.62 15.29 1.82
N GLN A 75 8.55 14.98 1.07
CA GLN A 75 7.17 14.96 1.54
C GLN A 75 6.45 13.71 1.05
N GLU A 76 5.48 13.23 1.82
CA GLU A 76 4.62 12.12 1.41
C GLU A 76 3.54 12.57 0.40
N PHE A 77 3.26 11.73 -0.59
CA PHE A 77 2.28 12.01 -1.63
C PHE A 77 1.16 10.95 -1.62
N PRO A 78 -0.10 11.33 -1.33
CA PRO A 78 -1.22 10.42 -1.40
C PRO A 78 -1.70 10.23 -2.84
N PHE A 79 -2.22 9.05 -3.13
CA PHE A 79 -2.85 8.70 -4.40
C PHE A 79 -3.89 7.59 -4.22
N PHE A 80 -4.76 7.46 -5.22
CA PHE A 80 -5.61 6.30 -5.40
C PHE A 80 -5.23 5.57 -6.68
N LEU A 81 -5.29 4.24 -6.64
CA LEU A 81 -5.34 3.41 -7.83
C LEU A 81 -6.73 2.79 -7.96
N TYR A 82 -7.21 2.69 -9.19
CA TYR A 82 -8.45 1.97 -9.50
C TYR A 82 -8.17 0.83 -10.48
N GLY A 83 -8.78 -0.31 -10.18
CA GLY A 83 -8.53 -1.55 -10.89
C GLY A 83 -9.65 -2.54 -10.71
N LYS A 84 -9.41 -3.77 -11.16
CA LYS A 84 -10.34 -4.90 -11.03
C LYS A 84 -9.59 -6.20 -10.77
N GLU A 85 -10.30 -7.16 -10.20
CA GLU A 85 -9.84 -8.55 -10.26
C GLU A 85 -9.98 -9.07 -11.69
N THR A 86 -8.88 -9.53 -12.28
CA THR A 86 -8.82 -10.02 -13.68
C THR A 86 -8.55 -11.51 -13.78
N GLY A 87 -8.29 -12.16 -12.64
CA GLY A 87 -8.12 -13.59 -12.51
C GLY A 87 -8.10 -14.00 -11.04
N ASN A 88 -7.91 -15.30 -10.79
CA ASN A 88 -7.82 -15.80 -9.42
C ASN A 88 -6.66 -15.14 -8.67
N ASN A 89 -6.98 -14.40 -7.60
CA ASN A 89 -6.04 -13.64 -6.78
C ASN A 89 -5.15 -12.66 -7.59
N GLN A 90 -5.64 -12.18 -8.73
CA GLN A 90 -4.93 -11.19 -9.56
C GLN A 90 -5.74 -9.91 -9.66
N ILE A 91 -5.12 -8.80 -9.27
CA ILE A 91 -5.69 -7.45 -9.36
C ILE A 91 -4.90 -6.66 -10.40
N GLU A 92 -5.58 -6.10 -11.39
CA GLU A 92 -4.99 -5.19 -12.39
C GLU A 92 -5.43 -3.75 -12.12
N PHE A 93 -4.47 -2.88 -11.82
CA PHE A 93 -4.67 -1.43 -11.68
C PHE A 93 -4.34 -0.72 -13.00
N THR A 94 -5.30 0.03 -13.52
CA THR A 94 -5.18 0.70 -14.82
C THR A 94 -5.41 2.21 -14.74
N GLU A 95 -5.92 2.71 -13.61
CA GLU A 95 -6.19 4.14 -13.42
C GLU A 95 -5.49 4.67 -12.18
N PHE A 96 -4.94 5.88 -12.28
CA PHE A 96 -4.25 6.59 -11.21
C PHE A 96 -4.95 7.93 -10.94
N MET A 97 -5.10 8.29 -9.67
CA MET A 97 -5.62 9.59 -9.25
C MET A 97 -4.78 10.16 -8.11
N SER A 98 -4.17 11.31 -8.35
CA SER A 98 -3.68 12.18 -7.29
C SER A 98 -4.02 13.62 -7.63
N ALA A 99 -4.52 14.35 -6.64
CA ALA A 99 -4.76 15.78 -6.75
C ALA A 99 -4.18 16.52 -5.54
N SER A 100 -3.25 15.89 -4.81
CA SER A 100 -2.65 16.54 -3.64
C SER A 100 -1.76 17.69 -4.08
N ASN A 101 -2.18 18.88 -3.69
CA ASN A 101 -1.41 20.11 -3.76
C ASN A 101 -0.82 20.47 -2.38
N ASN A 102 -1.00 19.62 -1.36
CA ASN A 102 -0.55 19.88 -0.01
C ASN A 102 0.95 19.61 0.13
N ARG A 103 1.75 20.41 -0.59
CA ARG A 103 3.21 20.39 -0.58
C ARG A 103 3.82 21.10 0.63
N GLN A 104 3.08 21.19 1.74
CA GLN A 104 3.52 21.87 2.96
C GLN A 104 3.52 20.97 4.19
N ASN A 105 2.85 19.82 4.12
CA ASN A 105 2.82 18.84 5.20
C ASN A 105 3.73 17.66 4.88
N ALA A 106 4.44 17.16 5.90
CA ALA A 106 5.26 15.98 5.77
C ALA A 106 4.42 14.72 5.56
N ALA A 107 3.22 14.65 6.17
CA ALA A 107 2.33 13.49 6.12
C ALA A 107 1.31 13.54 4.97
N ALA A 108 1.00 12.37 4.41
CA ALA A 108 0.02 12.22 3.35
C ALA A 108 -1.39 12.67 3.79
N SER A 109 -2.05 13.50 2.97
CA SER A 109 -3.40 14.00 3.25
C SER A 109 -4.27 14.01 1.99
N PHE A 110 -5.38 13.26 2.04
CA PHE A 110 -6.34 13.15 0.94
C PHE A 110 -7.30 14.35 0.95
N ASN A 111 -7.16 15.24 -0.02
CA ASN A 111 -8.02 16.42 -0.11
C ASN A 111 -9.42 16.09 -0.67
N GLN A 112 -10.34 17.05 -0.56
CA GLN A 112 -11.74 16.87 -0.97
C GLN A 112 -11.90 16.45 -2.44
N THR A 113 -11.03 16.92 -3.34
CA THR A 113 -11.07 16.51 -4.76
C THR A 113 -10.80 15.02 -4.91
N MET A 114 -9.80 14.50 -4.20
CA MET A 114 -9.50 13.06 -4.21
C MET A 114 -10.63 12.26 -3.58
N LEU A 115 -11.19 12.72 -2.45
CA LEU A 115 -12.30 12.05 -1.77
C LEU A 115 -13.57 12.03 -2.64
N ASN A 116 -13.90 13.12 -3.33
CA ASN A 116 -15.02 13.19 -4.27
C ASN A 116 -14.81 12.25 -5.46
N ASN A 117 -13.58 12.16 -5.97
CA ASN A 117 -13.25 11.23 -7.05
C ASN A 117 -13.44 9.77 -6.59
N LEU A 118 -12.90 9.42 -5.43
CA LEU A 118 -13.08 8.10 -4.82
C LEU A 118 -14.58 7.77 -4.66
N GLN A 119 -15.36 8.68 -4.09
CA GLN A 119 -16.80 8.47 -3.88
C GLN A 119 -17.53 8.28 -5.22
N SER A 120 -17.19 9.06 -6.25
CA SER A 120 -17.76 8.92 -7.58
C SER A 120 -17.43 7.54 -8.20
N ARG A 121 -16.18 7.08 -8.07
CA ARG A 121 -15.74 5.77 -8.56
C ARG A 121 -16.45 4.62 -7.85
N ILE A 122 -16.55 4.68 -6.52
CA ILE A 122 -17.28 3.70 -5.72
C ILE A 122 -18.73 3.64 -6.14
N ASN A 123 -19.44 4.77 -6.16
CA ASN A 123 -20.87 4.82 -6.47
C ASN A 123 -21.19 4.31 -7.89
N GLY A 124 -20.29 4.56 -8.85
CA GLY A 124 -20.45 4.07 -10.22
C GLY A 124 -20.17 2.57 -10.40
N ASN A 125 -19.56 1.89 -9.43
CA ASN A 125 -19.06 0.52 -9.60
C ASN A 125 -19.35 -0.41 -8.41
N LEU A 126 -20.35 -0.09 -7.58
CA LEU A 126 -20.77 -0.96 -6.47
C LEU A 126 -21.08 -2.38 -6.97
N ASN A 127 -20.45 -3.38 -6.36
CA ASN A 127 -20.58 -4.81 -6.68
C ASN A 127 -20.17 -5.17 -8.13
N ASN A 128 -19.35 -4.34 -8.79
CA ASN A 128 -18.89 -4.57 -10.17
C ASN A 128 -17.38 -4.89 -10.24
N GLY A 129 -16.86 -5.54 -9.19
CA GLY A 129 -15.47 -5.98 -9.11
C GLY A 129 -14.45 -4.85 -9.03
N LEU A 130 -14.86 -3.64 -8.63
CA LEU A 130 -13.92 -2.53 -8.42
C LEU A 130 -12.98 -2.87 -7.26
N VAL A 131 -11.70 -2.66 -7.50
CA VAL A 131 -10.66 -2.64 -6.47
C VAL A 131 -10.12 -1.22 -6.37
N VAL A 132 -10.11 -0.69 -5.15
CA VAL A 132 -9.47 0.58 -4.82
C VAL A 132 -8.15 0.29 -4.11
N CYS A 133 -7.09 0.97 -4.50
CA CYS A 133 -5.87 1.06 -3.71
C CYS A 133 -5.78 2.42 -3.04
N HIS A 134 -5.73 2.45 -1.71
CA HIS A 134 -5.41 3.64 -0.93
C HIS A 134 -3.90 3.70 -0.72
N GLY A 135 -3.22 4.61 -1.43
CA GLY A 135 -1.76 4.64 -1.41
C GLY A 135 -1.15 5.98 -1.04
N HIS A 136 0.09 5.92 -0.57
CA HIS A 136 0.94 7.08 -0.37
C HIS A 136 2.42 6.72 -0.56
N SER A 137 3.31 7.70 -0.41
CA SER A 137 4.74 7.50 -0.46
C SER A 137 5.41 7.89 0.84
N HIS A 138 6.62 7.38 1.10
CA HIS A 138 7.46 7.80 2.23
C HIS A 138 8.79 8.40 1.75
N PRO A 139 9.16 9.61 2.22
CA PRO A 139 10.51 10.14 2.02
C PRO A 139 11.56 9.32 2.80
N PRO A 140 12.85 9.43 2.46
CA PRO A 140 13.90 8.81 3.26
C PRO A 140 14.00 9.49 4.64
N ILE A 141 14.21 8.69 5.70
CA ILE A 141 14.51 9.21 7.04
C ILE A 141 15.97 8.88 7.36
N GLY A 142 16.87 9.82 7.08
CA GLY A 142 18.31 9.56 7.14
C GLY A 142 18.69 8.45 6.17
N ASN A 143 19.27 7.35 6.68
CA ASN A 143 19.61 6.16 5.90
C ASN A 143 18.50 5.10 5.87
N PHE A 144 17.36 5.36 6.52
CA PHE A 144 16.25 4.43 6.60
C PHE A 144 15.23 4.73 5.50
N HIS A 145 14.92 3.72 4.71
CA HIS A 145 13.85 3.75 3.72
C HIS A 145 12.66 3.01 4.30
N GLN A 146 11.72 3.75 4.88
CA GLN A 146 10.63 3.16 5.64
C GLN A 146 9.68 2.38 4.72
N ASN A 147 9.35 1.17 5.17
CA ASN A 147 8.14 0.48 4.74
C ASN A 147 6.93 1.07 5.49
N PHE A 148 5.82 0.34 5.54
CA PHE A 148 4.65 0.75 6.29
C PHE A 148 4.95 0.94 7.79
N SER A 149 4.25 1.89 8.39
CA SER A 149 4.21 2.18 9.81
C SER A 149 2.97 1.56 10.47
N LEU A 150 2.95 1.55 11.80
CA LEU A 150 1.79 1.17 12.58
C LEU A 150 0.58 2.08 12.25
N GLY A 151 0.82 3.38 12.04
CA GLY A 151 -0.18 4.36 11.64
C GLY A 151 -0.82 4.01 10.30
N ASP A 152 -0.03 3.55 9.33
CA ASP A 152 -0.53 3.15 8.01
C ASP A 152 -1.48 1.95 8.10
N PHE A 153 -1.08 0.92 8.84
CA PHE A 153 -1.93 -0.26 9.07
C PHE A 153 -3.20 0.11 9.83
N THR A 154 -3.08 1.01 10.81
CA THR A 154 -4.22 1.49 11.61
C THR A 154 -5.21 2.26 10.73
N SER A 155 -4.72 3.20 9.91
CA SER A 155 -5.55 3.99 8.99
C SER A 155 -6.21 3.13 7.93
N TYR A 156 -5.48 2.15 7.39
CA TYR A 156 -6.04 1.22 6.42
C TYR A 156 -7.15 0.36 7.03
N MET A 157 -6.94 -0.20 8.22
CA MET A 157 -7.99 -0.96 8.93
C MET A 157 -9.20 -0.09 9.26
N GLU A 158 -8.99 1.13 9.75
CA GLU A 158 -10.04 2.08 10.07
C GLU A 158 -10.89 2.42 8.84
N MET A 159 -10.25 2.76 7.71
CA MET A 159 -10.94 3.02 6.45
C MET A 159 -11.75 1.81 5.98
N ASN A 160 -11.18 0.61 6.08
CA ASN A 160 -11.87 -0.61 5.69
C ASN A 160 -13.09 -0.90 6.58
N GLN A 161 -12.96 -0.74 7.89
CA GLN A 161 -13.95 -1.17 8.87
C GLN A 161 -15.07 -0.15 9.15
N GLU A 162 -14.79 1.15 9.02
CA GLU A 162 -15.79 2.21 9.23
C GLU A 162 -16.60 2.50 7.95
N ASN A 163 -16.09 2.10 6.77
CA ASN A 163 -16.84 2.23 5.52
C ASN A 163 -17.56 0.93 5.17
N SER A 164 -18.90 0.97 5.17
CA SER A 164 -19.73 -0.22 4.89
C SER A 164 -19.49 -0.82 3.50
N VAL A 165 -19.09 -0.02 2.50
CA VAL A 165 -18.82 -0.51 1.15
C VAL A 165 -17.61 -1.46 1.15
N PHE A 166 -16.52 -1.06 1.80
CA PHE A 166 -15.30 -1.88 1.90
C PHE A 166 -15.51 -3.05 2.89
N LYS A 167 -16.10 -2.77 4.05
CA LYS A 167 -16.39 -3.78 5.07
C LYS A 167 -17.21 -4.94 4.50
N ASN A 168 -18.25 -4.63 3.73
CA ASN A 168 -19.16 -5.59 3.13
C ASN A 168 -18.68 -6.14 1.78
N LYS A 169 -17.44 -5.81 1.36
CA LYS A 169 -16.84 -6.28 0.10
C LYS A 169 -17.66 -5.94 -1.15
N GLN A 170 -18.38 -4.82 -1.13
CA GLN A 170 -19.05 -4.29 -2.33
C GLN A 170 -18.04 -3.66 -3.30
N VAL A 171 -16.92 -3.19 -2.74
CA VAL A 171 -15.70 -2.76 -3.42
C VAL A 171 -14.55 -3.31 -2.58
N GLU A 172 -13.53 -3.89 -3.22
CA GLU A 172 -12.34 -4.36 -2.52
C GLU A 172 -11.37 -3.21 -2.27
N LEU A 173 -10.69 -3.24 -1.12
CA LEU A 173 -9.73 -2.21 -0.72
C LEU A 173 -8.36 -2.82 -0.44
N THR A 174 -7.34 -2.31 -1.11
CA THR A 174 -5.92 -2.59 -0.85
C THR A 174 -5.22 -1.30 -0.42
N SER A 175 -4.00 -1.41 0.08
CA SER A 175 -3.13 -0.27 0.38
C SER A 175 -1.78 -0.41 -0.31
N CYS A 176 -1.18 0.72 -0.71
CA CYS A 176 0.09 0.78 -1.41
C CYS A 176 1.03 1.80 -0.76
N LEU A 177 2.30 1.45 -0.60
CA LEU A 177 3.35 2.36 -0.21
C LEU A 177 4.45 2.40 -1.27
N VAL A 178 4.74 3.59 -1.79
CA VAL A 178 5.91 3.85 -2.63
C VAL A 178 7.06 4.33 -1.76
N THR A 179 8.14 3.58 -1.69
CA THR A 179 9.31 3.97 -0.89
C THR A 179 10.24 4.86 -1.71
N SER A 180 11.11 5.60 -1.02
CA SER A 180 12.18 6.37 -1.66
C SER A 180 13.21 5.52 -2.43
N THR A 181 13.28 4.20 -2.22
CA THR A 181 14.13 3.29 -3.03
C THR A 181 13.48 2.84 -4.34
N GLY A 182 12.19 3.14 -4.53
CA GLY A 182 11.41 2.74 -5.70
C GLY A 182 10.68 1.42 -5.52
N ASP A 183 10.61 0.92 -4.29
CA ASP A 183 9.79 -0.25 -3.99
C ASP A 183 8.32 0.18 -3.97
N ILE A 184 7.47 -0.64 -4.61
CA ILE A 184 6.02 -0.44 -4.65
C ILE A 184 5.37 -1.59 -3.87
N ASN A 185 5.00 -1.30 -2.63
CA ASN A 185 4.62 -2.29 -1.63
C ASN A 185 3.11 -2.32 -1.42
N PHE A 186 2.48 -3.48 -1.62
CA PHE A 186 1.02 -3.63 -1.47
C PHE A 186 0.64 -4.51 -0.27
N VAL A 187 -0.34 -4.05 0.51
CA VAL A 187 -0.93 -4.80 1.62
C VAL A 187 -2.45 -4.90 1.47
N PHE A 188 -3.00 -6.03 1.93
CA PHE A 188 -4.42 -6.32 1.99
C PHE A 188 -4.81 -6.71 3.41
N TYR A 189 -5.97 -6.25 3.87
CA TYR A 189 -6.60 -6.61 5.14
C TYR A 189 -7.80 -7.49 4.87
N ASP A 190 -7.72 -8.75 5.27
CA ASP A 190 -8.82 -9.69 5.12
C ASP A 190 -9.78 -9.59 6.30
N ASN A 191 -10.98 -9.06 6.05
CA ASN A 191 -12.03 -8.91 7.06
C ASN A 191 -12.47 -10.24 7.68
N ALA A 192 -12.43 -11.34 6.94
CA ALA A 192 -12.91 -12.63 7.43
C ALA A 192 -11.94 -13.24 8.45
N ASN A 193 -10.64 -13.23 8.13
CA ASN A 193 -9.60 -13.76 9.00
C ASN A 193 -9.07 -12.71 10.00
N GLN A 194 -9.41 -11.43 9.79
CA GLN A 194 -8.87 -10.25 10.47
C GLN A 194 -7.34 -10.34 10.52
N ASN A 195 -6.71 -10.36 9.34
CA ASN A 195 -5.26 -10.47 9.20
C ASN A 195 -4.77 -9.64 8.02
N PHE A 196 -3.51 -9.24 8.07
CA PHE A 196 -2.84 -8.51 7.00
C PHE A 196 -1.98 -9.44 6.16
N TYR A 197 -1.99 -9.20 4.85
CA TYR A 197 -1.21 -9.92 3.87
C TYR A 197 -0.49 -8.96 2.94
N ARG A 198 0.78 -9.24 2.62
CA ARG A 198 1.53 -8.51 1.60
C ARG A 198 1.50 -9.22 0.26
N PHE A 199 1.49 -8.47 -0.83
CA PHE A 199 1.69 -9.02 -2.17
C PHE A 199 3.17 -9.00 -2.51
N THR A 200 3.74 -10.17 -2.81
CA THR A 200 5.16 -10.29 -3.18
C THR A 200 5.38 -10.39 -4.70
N ASN A 201 4.31 -10.54 -5.47
CA ASN A 201 4.35 -10.60 -6.93
C ASN A 201 3.67 -9.35 -7.47
N VAL A 202 4.48 -8.40 -7.95
CA VAL A 202 4.02 -7.16 -8.56
C VAL A 202 4.65 -7.05 -9.94
N PHE A 203 3.84 -6.78 -10.95
CA PHE A 203 4.28 -6.72 -12.34
C PHE A 203 3.77 -5.46 -13.02
N VAL A 204 4.52 -4.97 -14.01
CA VAL A 204 4.02 -4.05 -15.03
C VAL A 204 3.66 -4.85 -16.26
N LYS A 205 2.51 -4.56 -16.84
CA LYS A 205 2.05 -5.13 -18.11
C LYS A 205 2.18 -4.11 -19.22
N ASP A 206 2.99 -4.45 -20.22
CA ASP A 206 3.19 -3.60 -21.41
C ASP A 206 2.03 -3.72 -22.43
N ALA A 207 2.04 -2.85 -23.43
CA ALA A 207 1.07 -2.89 -24.54
C ALA A 207 1.04 -4.22 -25.33
N ASN A 208 2.09 -5.04 -25.24
CA ASN A 208 2.19 -6.36 -25.87
C ASN A 208 1.77 -7.51 -24.94
N ASN A 209 1.29 -7.21 -23.73
CA ASN A 209 0.98 -8.16 -22.66
C ASN A 209 2.19 -8.92 -22.09
N ASN A 210 3.39 -8.36 -22.20
CA ASN A 210 4.55 -8.86 -21.46
C ASN A 210 4.50 -8.32 -20.04
N TYR A 211 4.99 -9.14 -19.09
CA TYR A 211 5.00 -8.81 -17.67
C TYR A 211 6.43 -8.63 -17.21
N THR A 212 6.72 -7.47 -16.61
CA THR A 212 8.03 -7.16 -16.03
C THR A 212 7.90 -7.04 -14.51
N PRO A 213 8.72 -7.76 -13.71
CA PRO A 213 8.70 -7.65 -12.25
C PRO A 213 9.01 -6.24 -11.74
N VAL A 214 8.27 -5.82 -10.71
CA VAL A 214 8.47 -4.58 -9.97
C VAL A 214 9.11 -4.90 -8.62
N ASN A 215 10.04 -4.06 -8.17
CA ASN A 215 10.59 -4.16 -6.82
C ASN A 215 9.48 -3.96 -5.78
N CYS A 216 9.36 -4.94 -4.89
CA CYS A 216 8.58 -4.82 -3.67
C CYS A 216 9.38 -5.43 -2.52
N TYR A 217 9.34 -4.80 -1.36
CA TYR A 217 9.97 -5.23 -0.11
C TYR A 217 11.44 -5.65 -0.26
N GLY A 218 12.19 -4.98 -1.13
CA GLY A 218 13.59 -5.28 -1.43
C GLY A 218 13.84 -6.55 -2.24
N MET A 219 12.80 -7.29 -2.66
CA MET A 219 12.93 -8.66 -3.15
C MET A 219 13.43 -8.77 -4.61
N ASN A 220 13.06 -7.85 -5.51
CA ASN A 220 13.34 -7.98 -6.95
C ASN A 220 14.48 -7.09 -7.46
N GLN A 221 15.24 -6.45 -6.55
CA GLN A 221 16.26 -5.45 -6.92
C GLN A 221 17.36 -6.01 -7.83
N SER A 222 17.73 -7.29 -7.67
CA SER A 222 18.72 -7.97 -8.53
C SER A 222 18.20 -8.26 -9.93
N GLU A 223 16.93 -8.59 -10.09
CA GLU A 223 16.32 -8.91 -11.39
C GLU A 223 16.18 -7.65 -12.26
N GLN A 224 15.83 -6.51 -11.66
CA GLN A 224 15.77 -5.23 -12.38
C GLN A 224 17.14 -4.76 -12.87
N LEU A 225 18.20 -4.94 -12.09
CA LEU A 225 19.58 -4.62 -12.50
C LEU A 225 20.06 -5.50 -13.66
N SER A 226 19.59 -6.75 -13.74
CA SER A 226 19.95 -7.67 -14.82
C SER A 226 19.19 -7.44 -16.14
N ASN A 227 18.01 -6.84 -16.09
CA ASN A 227 17.14 -6.60 -17.25
C ASN A 227 17.26 -5.19 -17.85
N GLY A 228 18.35 -4.47 -17.54
CA GLY A 228 18.57 -3.11 -18.06
C GLY A 228 17.67 -2.05 -17.45
N GLY A 229 17.09 -2.32 -16.26
CA GLY A 229 16.42 -1.31 -15.46
C GLY A 229 17.37 -0.17 -15.15
N ILE A 230 16.83 1.05 -15.08
CA ILE A 230 17.57 2.31 -14.88
C ILE A 230 18.61 2.12 -13.77
N THR A 231 19.88 2.13 -14.17
CA THR A 231 21.02 2.17 -13.26
C THR A 231 20.91 3.43 -12.42
N ARG A 232 20.95 3.26 -11.09
CA ARG A 232 21.12 4.35 -10.12
C ARG A 232 22.33 5.20 -10.45
#